data_AF-W1Q1J3-F1
#
_entry.id   AF-W1Q1J3-F1
#
_cell.length_a   1.000
_cell.length_b   1.000
_cell.length_c   1.000
_cell.angle_alpha   90.00
_cell.angle_beta   90.00
_cell.angle_gamma   90.00
#
_symmetry.space_group_name_H-M   'P 1'
#
loop_
_entity.id
_entity.type
_entity.pdbx_description
1 polymer ?
#
loop_
_entity_poly.entity_id
_entity_poly.type
_entity_poly.pdbx_seq_one_letter_code
_entity_poly.pdbx_strand_id
1 'polypeptide(L)'
;MINWEQLNYDVSSAAIDYERLFINKDGSLSISPGPEFVSLRERLLAKRDEMYEREGFDQFYRIPTYLYDLNFGLALYEVLNPRTGFNNRIATNDDVWRYLSVRVVPDIVRVRWQGNANEDRIFRMNRRIWLKQIWWYIHLSWAGSVEATRERLASNTTDTIMNLVERPGLGYYVELYREIMKQYALIEDSSRNGFRSILKLNTALLPVTYPELAEGGIEGYVQYLFDSIKGS
;
A
#
# COMPACT_ATOMS: atom_id res chain seq x y z
N MET A 1 -20.69 2.37 -12.28
CA MET A 1 -19.86 2.86 -11.16
C MET A 1 -19.91 1.79 -10.08
N ILE A 2 -18.77 1.38 -9.51
CA ILE A 2 -18.71 0.29 -8.53
C ILE A 2 -19.35 0.75 -7.22
N ASN A 3 -20.28 -0.05 -6.68
CA ASN A 3 -20.87 0.22 -5.37
C ASN A 3 -20.07 -0.47 -4.27
N TRP A 4 -18.98 0.18 -3.83
CA TRP A 4 -18.06 -0.37 -2.83
C TRP A 4 -18.71 -0.65 -1.46
N GLU A 5 -19.78 0.08 -1.10
CA GLU A 5 -20.43 -0.04 0.21
C GLU A 5 -21.35 -1.28 0.31
N GLN A 6 -21.77 -1.84 -0.82
CA GLN A 6 -22.60 -3.05 -0.87
C GLN A 6 -21.78 -4.33 -1.01
N LEU A 7 -20.45 -4.21 -1.14
CA LEU A 7 -19.58 -5.35 -1.25
C LEU A 7 -19.49 -6.06 0.12
N ASN A 8 -20.09 -7.24 0.19
CA ASN A 8 -19.97 -8.16 1.32
C ASN A 8 -19.08 -9.33 0.89
N TYR A 9 -17.84 -9.35 1.36
CA TYR A 9 -16.83 -10.33 0.94
C TYR A 9 -15.87 -10.63 2.09
N ASP A 10 -16.39 -11.41 3.03
CA ASP A 10 -15.71 -11.78 4.27
C ASP A 10 -14.55 -12.76 4.03
N VAL A 11 -13.84 -13.10 5.11
CA VAL A 11 -12.71 -14.04 5.09
C VAL A 11 -13.12 -15.41 4.58
N SER A 12 -14.33 -15.88 4.93
CA SER A 12 -14.84 -17.20 4.54
C SER A 12 -15.07 -17.28 3.03
N SER A 13 -15.72 -16.27 2.47
CA SER A 13 -15.95 -16.13 1.03
C SER A 13 -14.63 -16.07 0.27
N ALA A 14 -13.68 -15.28 0.79
CA ALA A 14 -12.35 -15.16 0.21
C ALA A 14 -11.59 -16.49 0.20
N ALA A 15 -11.67 -17.29 1.27
CA ALA A 15 -11.03 -18.60 1.36
C ALA A 15 -11.59 -19.59 0.31
N ILE A 16 -12.92 -19.69 0.22
CA ILE A 16 -13.60 -20.57 -0.74
C ILE A 16 -13.20 -20.24 -2.18
N ASP A 17 -13.20 -18.95 -2.53
CA ASP A 17 -12.85 -18.54 -3.88
C ASP A 17 -11.35 -18.63 -4.16
N TYR A 18 -10.50 -18.43 -3.16
CA TYR A 18 -9.06 -18.65 -3.28
C TYR A 18 -8.73 -20.12 -3.56
N GLU A 19 -9.39 -21.07 -2.90
CA GLU A 19 -9.23 -22.51 -3.19
C GLU A 19 -9.69 -22.89 -4.61
N ARG A 20 -10.63 -22.13 -5.17
CA ARG A 20 -11.10 -22.32 -6.56
C ARG A 20 -10.17 -21.69 -7.59
N LEU A 21 -9.18 -20.90 -7.20
CA LEU A 21 -8.17 -20.38 -8.12
C LEU A 21 -7.26 -21.52 -8.57
N PHE A 22 -7.50 -22.03 -9.77
CA PHE A 22 -6.62 -23.01 -10.41
C PHE A 22 -5.84 -22.38 -11.55
N ILE A 23 -4.71 -23.02 -11.85
CA ILE A 23 -3.83 -22.66 -12.95
C ILE A 23 -4.29 -23.45 -14.16
N ASN A 24 -4.62 -22.74 -15.23
CA ASN A 24 -4.93 -23.33 -16.52
C ASN A 24 -3.68 -24.00 -17.11
N LYS A 25 -3.87 -24.82 -18.15
CA LYS A 25 -2.76 -25.55 -18.81
C LYS A 25 -1.69 -24.62 -19.39
N ASP A 26 -2.04 -23.39 -19.71
CA ASP A 26 -1.15 -22.35 -20.24
C ASP A 26 -0.42 -21.56 -19.14
N GLY A 27 -0.61 -21.89 -17.86
CA GLY A 27 0.00 -21.19 -16.73
C GLY A 27 -0.80 -19.97 -16.24
N SER A 28 -1.87 -19.58 -16.94
CA SER A 28 -2.74 -18.48 -16.51
C SER A 28 -3.62 -18.89 -15.32
N LEU A 29 -4.02 -17.93 -14.49
CA LEU A 29 -5.01 -18.18 -13.45
C LEU A 29 -6.43 -18.07 -14.03
N SER A 30 -7.32 -18.95 -13.59
CA SER A 30 -8.75 -18.81 -13.83
C SER A 30 -9.30 -17.64 -13.01
N ILE A 31 -9.55 -16.49 -13.65
CA ILE A 31 -9.98 -15.25 -13.00
C ILE A 31 -11.29 -14.79 -13.64
N SER A 32 -12.33 -14.69 -12.82
CA SER A 32 -13.65 -14.21 -13.22
C SER A 32 -14.17 -13.21 -12.18
N PRO A 33 -13.85 -11.91 -12.34
CA PRO A 33 -14.38 -10.87 -11.46
C PRO A 33 -15.88 -10.66 -11.74
N GLY A 34 -16.61 -10.08 -10.78
CA GLY A 34 -17.98 -9.63 -11.02
C GLY A 34 -18.05 -8.66 -12.22
N PRO A 35 -19.16 -8.62 -12.98
CA PRO A 35 -19.29 -7.79 -14.18
C PRO A 35 -18.89 -6.32 -13.97
N GLU A 36 -19.23 -5.75 -12.81
CA GLU A 36 -18.93 -4.38 -12.41
C GLU A 36 -17.44 -4.11 -12.16
N PHE A 37 -16.62 -5.16 -11.97
CA PHE A 37 -15.19 -5.10 -11.71
C PHE A 37 -14.32 -5.42 -12.93
N VAL A 38 -14.91 -5.87 -14.05
CA VAL A 38 -14.16 -6.20 -15.28
C VAL A 38 -13.37 -5.00 -15.78
N SER A 39 -14.01 -3.84 -15.93
CA SER A 39 -13.34 -2.61 -16.37
C SER A 39 -12.25 -2.14 -15.39
N LEU A 40 -12.43 -2.37 -14.08
CA LEU A 40 -11.40 -2.08 -13.09
C LEU A 40 -10.18 -2.99 -13.29
N ARG A 41 -10.41 -4.30 -13.47
CA ARG A 41 -9.35 -5.27 -13.73
C ARG A 41 -8.56 -4.88 -14.98
N GLU A 42 -9.24 -4.57 -16.08
CA GLU A 42 -8.59 -4.16 -17.33
C GLU A 42 -7.69 -2.94 -17.15
N ARG A 43 -8.15 -1.92 -16.41
CA ARG A 43 -7.34 -0.74 -16.09
C ARG A 43 -6.12 -1.08 -15.23
N LEU A 44 -6.25 -1.97 -14.27
CA LEU A 44 -5.14 -2.42 -13.42
C LEU A 44 -4.12 -3.26 -14.21
N LEU A 45 -4.59 -4.09 -15.15
CA LEU A 45 -3.74 -4.85 -16.05
C LEU A 45 -2.98 -3.93 -17.01
N ALA A 46 -3.65 -2.96 -17.62
CA ALA A 46 -3.00 -1.96 -18.47
C ALA A 46 -1.90 -1.20 -17.70
N LYS A 47 -2.19 -0.76 -16.47
CA LYS A 47 -1.19 -0.10 -15.62
C LYS A 47 -0.03 -1.01 -15.20
N ARG A 48 -0.28 -2.30 -14.99
CA ARG A 48 0.77 -3.30 -14.76
C ARG A 48 1.65 -3.42 -16.01
N ASP A 49 1.07 -3.51 -17.19
CA ASP A 49 1.80 -3.71 -18.44
C ASP A 49 2.68 -2.48 -18.76
N GLU A 50 2.14 -1.26 -18.64
CA GLU A 50 2.91 -0.01 -18.73
C GLU A 50 4.11 0.02 -17.76
N MET A 51 3.90 -0.47 -16.54
CA MET A 51 4.95 -0.57 -15.53
C MET A 51 6.02 -1.61 -15.91
N TYR A 52 5.62 -2.76 -16.45
CA TYR A 52 6.56 -3.82 -16.85
C TYR A 52 7.44 -3.37 -17.99
N GLU A 53 6.85 -2.69 -18.98
CA GLU A 53 7.57 -2.10 -20.11
C GLU A 53 8.57 -1.04 -19.63
N ARG A 54 8.13 -0.10 -18.78
CA ARG A 54 8.98 0.98 -18.26
C ARG A 54 10.18 0.46 -17.48
N GLU A 55 9.96 -0.52 -16.60
CA GLU A 55 10.99 -1.00 -15.68
C GLU A 55 11.76 -2.21 -16.23
N GLY A 56 11.37 -2.75 -17.39
CA GLY A 56 12.00 -3.92 -18.00
C GLY A 56 11.82 -5.20 -17.18
N PHE A 57 10.69 -5.36 -16.48
CA PHE A 57 10.48 -6.45 -15.51
C PHE A 57 10.57 -7.85 -16.10
N ASP A 58 10.25 -8.02 -17.38
CA ASP A 58 10.39 -9.30 -18.08
C ASP A 58 11.85 -9.74 -18.25
N GLN A 59 12.81 -8.81 -18.12
CA GLN A 59 14.24 -9.09 -18.23
C GLN A 59 14.85 -9.53 -16.90
N PHE A 60 14.14 -9.33 -15.79
CA PHE A 60 14.64 -9.74 -14.48
C PHE A 60 14.40 -11.24 -14.28
N TYR A 61 15.48 -11.97 -13.96
CA TYR A 61 15.35 -13.33 -13.43
C TYR A 61 14.47 -13.35 -12.15
N ARG A 62 14.60 -12.31 -11.32
CA ARG A 62 13.79 -12.07 -10.14
C ARG A 62 13.53 -10.59 -9.98
N ILE A 63 12.26 -10.20 -10.03
CA ILE A 63 11.87 -8.80 -9.85
C ILE A 63 12.26 -8.33 -8.43
N PRO A 64 12.96 -7.19 -8.28
CA PRO A 64 13.26 -6.63 -6.97
C PRO A 64 11.97 -6.30 -6.21
N THR A 65 11.83 -6.88 -5.03
CA THR A 65 10.61 -6.88 -4.23
C THR A 65 10.04 -5.47 -4.00
N TYR A 66 10.87 -4.56 -3.46
CA TYR A 66 10.43 -3.20 -3.17
C TYR A 66 10.13 -2.39 -4.42
N LEU A 67 10.91 -2.60 -5.50
CA LEU A 67 10.68 -1.93 -6.77
C LEU A 67 9.30 -2.29 -7.34
N TYR A 68 8.91 -3.57 -7.23
CA TYR A 68 7.56 -4.02 -7.58
C TYR A 68 6.49 -3.40 -6.67
N ASP A 69 6.71 -3.41 -5.35
CA ASP A 69 5.80 -2.82 -4.36
C ASP A 69 5.51 -1.34 -4.64
N LEU A 70 6.56 -0.54 -4.87
CA LEU A 70 6.46 0.89 -5.14
C LEU A 70 5.76 1.14 -6.48
N ASN A 71 6.21 0.49 -7.54
CA ASN A 71 5.68 0.71 -8.89
C ASN A 71 4.20 0.31 -9.00
N PHE A 72 3.85 -0.88 -8.49
CA PHE A 72 2.48 -1.32 -8.55
C PHE A 72 1.59 -0.55 -7.57
N GLY A 73 2.11 -0.15 -6.40
CA GLY A 73 1.40 0.73 -5.47
C GLY A 73 1.01 2.07 -6.11
N LEU A 74 1.92 2.70 -6.86
CA LEU A 74 1.66 3.95 -7.58
C LEU A 74 0.58 3.75 -8.66
N ALA A 75 0.71 2.71 -9.48
CA ALA A 75 -0.26 2.32 -10.49
C ALA A 75 -1.66 2.06 -9.89
N LEU A 76 -1.70 1.32 -8.77
CA LEU A 76 -2.93 1.04 -8.03
C LEU A 76 -3.59 2.34 -7.55
N TYR A 77 -2.81 3.29 -7.02
CA TYR A 77 -3.33 4.56 -6.52
C TYR A 77 -3.82 5.48 -7.65
N GLU A 78 -3.19 5.47 -8.82
CA GLU A 78 -3.73 6.18 -10.00
C GLU A 78 -5.13 5.69 -10.39
N VAL A 79 -5.38 4.38 -10.25
CA VAL A 79 -6.68 3.78 -10.57
C VAL A 79 -7.68 3.96 -9.43
N LEU A 80 -7.24 3.77 -8.18
CA LEU A 80 -8.02 3.82 -6.96
C LEU A 80 -7.59 5.02 -6.10
N ASN A 81 -8.27 6.15 -6.23
CA ASN A 81 -8.03 7.32 -5.40
C ASN A 81 -9.33 8.10 -5.16
N PRO A 82 -9.32 9.11 -4.28
CA PRO A 82 -10.53 9.88 -3.99
C PRO A 82 -11.19 10.52 -5.22
N ARG A 83 -10.43 10.85 -6.28
CA ARG A 83 -11.00 11.41 -7.53
C ARG A 83 -11.77 10.37 -8.34
N THR A 84 -11.48 9.08 -8.16
CA THR A 84 -12.22 7.98 -8.78
C THR A 84 -13.34 7.42 -7.89
N GLY A 85 -13.61 8.10 -6.76
CA GLY A 85 -14.61 7.69 -5.77
C GLY A 85 -14.08 6.69 -4.74
N PHE A 86 -12.81 6.30 -4.79
CA PHE A 86 -12.19 5.39 -3.83
C PHE A 86 -11.58 6.19 -2.67
N ASN A 87 -12.40 6.48 -1.66
CA ASN A 87 -12.04 7.31 -0.51
C ASN A 87 -11.56 6.48 0.71
N ASN A 88 -11.17 7.15 1.79
CA ASN A 88 -10.62 6.51 2.99
C ASN A 88 -11.61 5.56 3.69
N ARG A 89 -12.91 5.82 3.61
CA ARG A 89 -13.95 4.93 4.15
C ARG A 89 -13.94 3.59 3.42
N ILE A 90 -13.85 3.63 2.08
CA ILE A 90 -13.73 2.43 1.25
C ILE A 90 -12.38 1.75 1.49
N ALA A 91 -11.28 2.51 1.50
CA ALA A 91 -9.93 1.97 1.70
C ALA A 91 -9.68 1.36 3.10
N THR A 92 -10.56 1.64 4.07
CA THR A 92 -10.50 1.00 5.39
C THR A 92 -11.23 -0.35 5.42
N ASN A 93 -12.19 -0.57 4.51
CA ASN A 93 -12.96 -1.80 4.44
C ASN A 93 -12.10 -2.98 3.94
N ASP A 94 -11.92 -3.99 4.78
CA ASP A 94 -11.09 -5.16 4.47
C ASP A 94 -11.71 -6.04 3.37
N ASP A 95 -13.03 -6.11 3.28
CA ASP A 95 -13.74 -6.93 2.27
C ASP A 95 -13.42 -6.46 0.86
N VAL A 96 -13.27 -5.15 0.67
CA VAL A 96 -12.82 -4.54 -0.59
C VAL A 96 -11.45 -5.09 -0.97
N TRP A 97 -10.49 -5.09 -0.04
CA TRP A 97 -9.13 -5.56 -0.32
C TRP A 97 -9.07 -7.07 -0.55
N ARG A 98 -9.87 -7.86 0.18
CA ARG A 98 -9.98 -9.30 -0.05
C ARG A 98 -10.52 -9.58 -1.44
N TYR A 99 -11.61 -8.92 -1.82
CA TYR A 99 -12.23 -9.10 -3.13
C TYR A 99 -11.28 -8.72 -4.25
N LEU A 100 -10.63 -7.55 -4.14
CA LEU A 100 -9.64 -7.12 -5.12
C LEU A 100 -8.49 -8.14 -5.25
N SER A 101 -7.98 -8.64 -4.13
CA SER A 101 -6.83 -9.55 -4.11
C SER A 101 -7.17 -10.95 -4.63
N VAL A 102 -8.39 -11.46 -4.42
CA VAL A 102 -8.78 -12.83 -4.77
C VAL A 102 -9.53 -12.91 -6.11
N ARG A 103 -10.41 -11.94 -6.40
CA ARG A 103 -11.32 -11.98 -7.56
C ARG A 103 -10.90 -11.06 -8.69
N VAL A 104 -10.24 -9.94 -8.40
CA VAL A 104 -9.96 -8.91 -9.41
C VAL A 104 -8.54 -8.98 -9.92
N VAL A 105 -7.51 -9.13 -9.07
CA VAL A 105 -6.09 -9.17 -9.49
C VAL A 105 -5.25 -10.27 -8.80
N PRO A 106 -5.75 -11.51 -8.64
CA PRO A 106 -4.98 -12.57 -7.97
C PRO A 106 -3.69 -12.95 -8.70
N ASP A 107 -3.64 -12.77 -10.02
CA ASP A 107 -2.44 -12.90 -10.84
C ASP A 107 -1.35 -11.90 -10.46
N ILE A 108 -1.70 -10.63 -10.28
CA ILE A 108 -0.74 -9.59 -9.87
C ILE A 108 -0.23 -9.88 -8.45
N VAL A 109 -1.13 -10.19 -7.51
CA VAL A 109 -0.76 -10.55 -6.13
C VAL A 109 0.18 -11.76 -6.12
N ARG A 110 -0.08 -12.76 -6.96
CA ARG A 110 0.74 -13.97 -7.05
C ARG A 110 2.16 -13.69 -7.55
N VAL A 111 2.33 -12.79 -8.53
CA VAL A 111 3.66 -12.43 -9.03
C VAL A 111 4.54 -11.88 -7.91
N ARG A 112 3.99 -10.99 -7.07
CA ARG A 112 4.72 -10.42 -5.93
C ARG A 112 5.32 -11.46 -4.99
N TRP A 113 4.67 -12.61 -4.85
CA TRP A 113 5.11 -13.69 -3.96
C TRP A 113 5.73 -14.87 -4.70
N GLN A 114 5.94 -14.75 -6.01
CA GLN A 114 6.50 -15.82 -6.85
C GLN A 114 5.73 -17.14 -6.71
N GLY A 115 4.41 -17.05 -6.57
CA GLY A 115 3.56 -18.21 -6.34
C GLY A 115 3.53 -18.78 -4.92
N ASN A 116 4.31 -18.24 -3.98
CA ASN A 116 4.36 -18.69 -2.58
C ASN A 116 3.77 -17.65 -1.62
N ALA A 117 2.56 -17.17 -1.92
CA ALA A 117 1.85 -16.23 -1.08
C ALA A 117 1.15 -16.99 0.07
N ASN A 118 1.41 -16.58 1.31
CA ASN A 118 0.57 -16.97 2.45
C ASN A 118 -0.77 -16.22 2.36
N GLU A 119 -1.88 -16.92 2.59
CA GLU A 119 -3.23 -16.37 2.67
C GLU A 119 -3.35 -15.11 3.54
N ASP A 120 -2.56 -15.01 4.62
CA ASP A 120 -2.48 -13.81 5.48
C ASP A 120 -2.19 -12.54 4.68
N ARG A 121 -1.35 -12.66 3.65
CA ARG A 121 -0.92 -11.54 2.80
C ARG A 121 -1.85 -11.30 1.61
N ILE A 122 -2.81 -12.20 1.38
CA ILE A 122 -3.74 -12.16 0.25
C ILE A 122 -5.11 -11.69 0.75
N PHE A 123 -5.66 -12.31 1.79
CA PHE A 123 -7.02 -12.02 2.26
C PHE A 123 -7.28 -12.26 3.75
N ARG A 124 -6.49 -13.11 4.43
CA ARG A 124 -6.85 -13.61 5.77
C ARG A 124 -6.58 -12.60 6.88
N MET A 125 -5.39 -11.99 6.94
CA MET A 125 -5.03 -11.02 7.98
C MET A 125 -5.15 -9.59 7.47
N ASN A 126 -6.16 -8.88 7.95
CA ASN A 126 -6.59 -7.54 7.50
C ASN A 126 -5.42 -6.55 7.33
N ARG A 127 -4.51 -6.50 8.32
CA ARG A 127 -3.36 -5.57 8.31
C ARG A 127 -2.24 -6.00 7.37
N ARG A 128 -2.23 -7.26 6.94
CA ARG A 128 -1.17 -7.86 6.12
C ARG A 128 -1.55 -8.04 4.66
N ILE A 129 -2.81 -7.82 4.28
CA ILE A 129 -3.26 -7.85 2.88
C ILE A 129 -2.37 -6.90 2.07
N TRP A 130 -1.53 -7.47 1.20
CA TRP A 130 -0.47 -6.74 0.51
C TRP A 130 -1.01 -5.58 -0.31
N LEU A 131 -2.11 -5.80 -1.05
CA LEU A 131 -2.74 -4.77 -1.88
C LEU A 131 -3.20 -3.56 -1.05
N LYS A 132 -3.74 -3.82 0.15
CA LYS A 132 -4.11 -2.78 1.12
C LYS A 132 -2.88 -2.02 1.60
N GLN A 133 -1.82 -2.74 1.96
CA GLN A 133 -0.60 -2.15 2.49
C GLN A 133 0.06 -1.21 1.50
N ILE A 134 0.24 -1.63 0.23
CA ILE A 134 0.86 -0.76 -0.78
C ILE A 134 -0.02 0.44 -1.13
N TRP A 135 -1.35 0.30 -1.12
CA TRP A 135 -2.25 1.43 -1.34
C TRP A 135 -2.12 2.48 -0.24
N TRP A 136 -2.20 2.05 1.03
CA TRP A 136 -2.06 2.96 2.17
C TRP A 136 -0.68 3.59 2.21
N TYR A 137 0.37 2.84 1.88
CA TYR A 137 1.71 3.38 1.76
C TYR A 137 1.79 4.56 0.79
N ILE A 138 1.22 4.43 -0.40
CA ILE A 138 1.18 5.54 -1.37
C ILE A 138 0.26 6.66 -0.90
N HIS A 139 -0.92 6.36 -0.38
CA HIS A 139 -1.87 7.38 0.08
C HIS A 139 -1.28 8.30 1.18
N LEU A 140 -0.58 7.68 2.14
CA LEU A 140 0.08 8.34 3.26
C LEU A 140 1.39 9.01 2.88
N SER A 141 1.93 8.69 1.71
CA SER A 141 3.17 9.29 1.20
C SER A 141 2.94 10.27 0.04
N TRP A 142 1.70 10.42 -0.40
CA TRP A 142 1.34 11.10 -1.63
C TRP A 142 1.89 12.53 -1.69
N ALA A 143 2.64 12.83 -2.75
CA ALA A 143 3.33 14.10 -2.96
C ALA A 143 2.67 14.97 -4.04
N GLY A 144 1.42 14.69 -4.39
CA GLY A 144 0.66 15.46 -5.40
C GLY A 144 0.68 14.87 -6.81
N SER A 145 1.75 14.17 -7.19
CA SER A 145 1.84 13.42 -8.45
C SER A 145 2.54 12.07 -8.27
N VAL A 146 2.44 11.21 -9.29
CA VAL A 146 3.10 9.90 -9.32
C VAL A 146 4.62 10.07 -9.28
N GLU A 147 5.14 11.03 -10.04
CA GLU A 147 6.57 11.30 -10.20
C GLU A 147 7.18 11.79 -8.88
N ALA A 148 6.57 12.83 -8.28
CA ALA A 148 7.04 13.37 -7.01
C ALA A 148 6.95 12.33 -5.88
N THR A 149 5.91 11.48 -5.89
CA THR A 149 5.74 10.42 -4.90
C THR A 149 6.77 9.31 -5.12
N ARG A 150 7.06 8.95 -6.37
CA ARG A 150 8.10 7.97 -6.72
C ARG A 150 9.48 8.42 -6.26
N GLU A 151 9.86 9.65 -6.56
CA GLU A 151 11.14 10.22 -6.16
C GLU A 151 11.31 10.19 -4.64
N ARG A 152 10.30 10.66 -3.91
CA ARG A 152 10.28 10.63 -2.43
C ARG A 152 10.50 9.24 -1.84
N LEU A 153 10.02 8.19 -2.52
CA LEU A 153 9.99 6.83 -2.00
C LEU A 153 11.08 5.93 -2.61
N ALA A 154 11.93 6.44 -3.51
CA ALA A 154 12.86 5.63 -4.28
C ALA A 154 13.88 4.87 -3.41
N SER A 155 14.30 5.46 -2.28
CA SER A 155 15.31 4.91 -1.36
C SER A 155 14.73 4.05 -0.22
N ASN A 156 13.40 3.92 -0.14
CA ASN A 156 12.76 3.13 0.90
C ASN A 156 12.91 1.61 0.66
N THR A 157 12.40 0.82 1.60
CA THR A 157 12.40 -0.64 1.53
C THR A 157 11.02 -1.20 1.83
N THR A 158 10.83 -2.51 1.61
CA THR A 158 9.61 -3.20 2.04
C THR A 158 9.37 -3.04 3.55
N ASP A 159 10.42 -2.97 4.38
CA ASP A 159 10.28 -2.73 5.82
C ASP A 159 9.73 -1.34 6.14
N THR A 160 10.01 -0.33 5.31
CA THR A 160 9.43 1.01 5.45
C THR A 160 7.92 0.97 5.28
N ILE A 161 7.43 0.22 4.27
CA ILE A 161 5.99 0.00 4.03
C ILE A 161 5.35 -0.59 5.30
N MET A 162 5.88 -1.73 5.76
CA MET A 162 5.34 -2.45 6.93
C MET A 162 5.30 -1.54 8.17
N ASN A 163 6.38 -0.80 8.43
CA ASN A 163 6.45 0.10 9.58
C ASN A 163 5.42 1.23 9.53
N LEU A 164 5.16 1.78 8.34
CA LEU A 164 4.18 2.85 8.16
C LEU A 164 2.76 2.33 8.36
N VAL A 165 2.43 1.19 7.76
CA VAL A 165 1.03 0.75 7.63
C VAL A 165 0.54 -0.19 8.73
N GLU A 166 1.39 -0.96 9.43
CA GLU A 166 0.91 -1.93 10.43
C GLU A 166 0.54 -1.31 11.79
N ARG A 167 0.87 -0.04 12.02
CA ARG A 167 0.85 0.60 13.35
C ARG A 167 -0.44 1.27 13.83
N PRO A 168 -1.35 1.81 12.99
CA PRO A 168 -2.47 2.56 13.54
C PRO A 168 -3.52 1.65 14.16
N GLY A 169 -3.95 2.00 15.38
CA GLY A 169 -5.06 1.37 16.07
C GLY A 169 -6.44 1.93 15.65
N LEU A 170 -6.54 3.24 15.43
CA LEU A 170 -7.82 3.97 15.25
C LEU A 170 -7.99 4.64 13.87
N GLY A 171 -7.00 4.49 12.98
CA GLY A 171 -6.96 5.16 11.67
C GLY A 171 -5.69 5.97 11.46
N TYR A 172 -5.50 6.52 10.25
CA TYR A 172 -4.32 7.32 9.93
C TYR A 172 -4.61 8.82 10.00
N TYR A 173 -3.73 9.54 10.70
CA TYR A 173 -3.66 11.00 10.59
C TYR A 173 -2.90 11.37 9.31
N VAL A 174 -3.63 11.40 8.18
CA VAL A 174 -3.05 11.47 6.83
C VAL A 174 -2.03 12.60 6.66
N GLU A 175 -2.36 13.82 7.07
CA GLU A 175 -1.47 14.97 6.90
C GLU A 175 -0.18 14.83 7.72
N LEU A 176 -0.27 14.34 8.95
CA LEU A 176 0.90 14.04 9.77
C LEU A 176 1.80 12.99 9.13
N TYR A 177 1.23 11.89 8.64
CA TYR A 177 2.02 10.83 8.01
C TYR A 177 2.65 11.27 6.68
N ARG A 178 1.98 12.13 5.90
CA ARG A 178 2.55 12.74 4.70
C ARG A 178 3.74 13.61 5.03
N GLU A 179 3.65 14.39 6.10
CA GLU A 179 4.78 15.22 6.55
C GLU A 179 5.94 14.38 7.08
N ILE A 180 5.67 13.31 7.84
CA ILE A 180 6.70 12.33 8.25
C ILE A 180 7.42 11.75 7.02
N MET A 181 6.68 11.32 6.00
CA MET A 181 7.27 10.75 4.79
C MET A 181 8.04 11.77 3.96
N LYS A 182 7.58 13.03 3.91
CA LYS A 182 8.28 14.14 3.25
C LYS A 182 9.63 14.42 3.91
N GLN A 183 9.67 14.54 5.24
CA GLN A 183 10.93 14.81 5.96
C GLN A 183 11.84 13.58 5.98
N TYR A 184 11.30 12.36 6.08
CA TYR A 184 12.10 11.14 6.03
C TYR A 184 12.88 10.99 4.72
N ALA A 185 12.29 11.38 3.60
CA ALA A 185 12.94 11.31 2.29
C ALA A 185 14.18 12.21 2.16
N LEU A 186 14.36 13.19 3.05
CA LEU A 186 15.50 14.10 3.05
C LEU A 186 16.69 13.59 3.88
N ILE A 187 16.56 12.42 4.52
CA ILE A 187 17.54 11.92 5.50
C ILE A 187 18.07 10.56 5.06
N GLU A 188 19.38 10.39 5.15
CA GLU A 188 20.01 9.08 5.01
C GLU A 188 19.85 8.28 6.33
N ASP A 189 18.93 7.33 6.35
CA ASP A 189 18.77 6.39 7.47
C ASP A 189 19.72 5.19 7.33
N SER A 190 21.02 5.45 7.55
CA SER A 190 22.07 4.43 7.50
C SER A 190 21.83 3.26 8.48
N SER A 191 21.13 3.52 9.58
CA SER A 191 20.80 2.54 10.62
C SER A 191 19.69 1.56 10.23
N ARG A 192 18.88 1.91 9.22
CA ARG A 192 17.59 1.26 8.86
C ARG A 192 16.57 1.16 10.00
N ASN A 193 16.85 1.80 11.14
CA ASN A 193 16.01 1.82 12.33
C ASN A 193 15.45 3.20 12.63
N GLY A 194 15.97 4.26 12.01
CA GLY A 194 15.55 5.64 12.23
C GLY A 194 14.05 5.81 12.00
N PHE A 195 13.55 5.33 10.86
CA PHE A 195 12.11 5.37 10.56
C PHE A 195 11.27 4.66 11.62
N ARG A 196 11.73 3.47 12.04
CA ARG A 196 11.05 2.66 13.05
C ARG A 196 10.95 3.43 14.37
N SER A 197 12.02 4.11 14.77
CA SER A 197 12.11 4.91 15.99
C SER A 197 11.22 6.15 15.91
N ILE A 198 11.23 6.87 14.78
CA ILE A 198 10.38 8.06 14.55
C ILE A 198 8.91 7.70 14.76
N LEU A 199 8.48 6.62 14.12
CA LEU A 199 7.11 6.16 14.26
C LEU A 199 6.77 5.67 15.67
N LYS A 200 7.75 5.15 16.43
CA LYS A 200 7.50 4.75 17.84
C LYS A 200 7.30 5.99 18.71
N LEU A 201 8.16 6.99 18.54
CA LEU A 201 8.06 8.26 19.26
C LEU A 201 6.75 8.98 18.94
N ASN A 202 6.37 9.05 17.66
CA ASN A 202 5.07 9.56 17.22
C ASN A 202 3.91 8.87 17.96
N THR A 203 3.89 7.53 17.96
CA THR A 203 2.85 6.76 18.67
C THR A 203 2.82 7.06 20.18
N ALA A 204 3.96 7.30 20.81
CA ALA A 204 4.03 7.62 22.24
C ALA A 204 3.56 9.04 22.56
N LEU A 205 3.77 10.01 21.66
CA LEU A 205 3.43 11.42 21.87
C LEU A 205 2.01 11.78 21.45
N LEU A 206 1.44 11.12 20.44
CA LEU A 206 0.08 11.40 19.95
C LEU A 206 -1.02 11.45 21.03
N PRO A 207 -0.99 10.66 22.11
CA PRO A 207 -1.99 10.76 23.19
C PRO A 207 -1.89 12.02 24.05
N VAL A 208 -0.74 12.70 24.05
CA VAL A 208 -0.42 13.83 24.94
C VAL A 208 -0.07 15.12 24.19
N THR A 209 -0.02 15.06 22.87
CA THR A 209 0.35 16.18 22.00
C THR A 209 -0.66 16.29 20.86
N TYR A 210 -0.99 17.53 20.49
CA TYR A 210 -1.75 17.85 19.28
C TYR A 210 -0.77 18.39 18.23
N PRO A 211 -0.36 17.61 17.21
CA PRO A 211 0.63 18.02 16.22
C PRO A 211 0.33 19.38 15.57
N GLU A 212 -0.95 19.66 15.31
CA GLU A 212 -1.43 20.93 14.76
C GLU A 212 -1.23 22.14 15.68
N LEU A 213 -1.06 21.94 16.99
CA LEU A 213 -0.83 23.00 17.98
C LEU A 213 0.64 23.13 18.39
N ALA A 214 1.53 22.30 17.85
CA ALA A 214 2.96 22.46 18.07
C ALA A 214 3.48 23.76 17.45
N GLU A 215 4.60 24.26 17.95
CA GLU A 215 5.30 25.38 17.31
C GLU A 215 5.71 24.96 15.88
N GLY A 216 5.32 25.76 14.88
CA GLY A 216 5.48 25.39 13.46
C GLY A 216 4.44 24.38 12.95
N GLY A 217 3.40 24.08 13.72
CA GLY A 217 2.33 23.14 13.36
C GLY A 217 2.83 21.70 13.16
N ILE A 218 2.19 20.98 12.24
CA ILE A 218 2.55 19.58 11.93
C ILE A 218 4.01 19.48 11.48
N GLU A 219 4.49 20.42 10.66
CA GLU A 219 5.88 20.40 10.17
C GLU A 219 6.88 20.50 11.34
N GLY A 220 6.65 21.43 12.27
CA GLY A 220 7.48 21.61 13.46
C GLY A 220 7.40 20.43 14.43
N TYR A 221 6.21 19.84 14.62
CA TYR A 221 6.05 18.60 15.39
C TYR A 221 6.88 17.45 14.80
N VAL A 222 6.79 17.24 13.48
CA VAL A 222 7.55 16.18 12.82
C VAL A 222 9.05 16.45 12.93
N GLN A 223 9.48 17.68 12.70
CA GLN A 223 10.89 18.07 12.86
C GLN A 223 11.41 17.73 14.27
N TYR A 224 10.62 18.01 15.31
CA TYR A 224 10.94 17.61 16.68
C TYR A 224 11.13 16.09 16.85
N LEU A 225 10.30 15.25 16.20
CA LEU A 225 10.48 13.79 16.24
C LEU A 225 11.83 13.37 15.66
N PHE A 226 12.23 13.96 14.55
CA PHE A 226 13.50 13.64 13.89
C PHE A 226 14.70 14.09 14.72
N ASP A 227 14.65 15.29 15.29
CA ASP A 227 15.74 15.85 16.10
C ASP A 227 15.92 15.07 17.41
N SER A 228 14.80 14.63 18.01
CA SER A 228 14.82 13.83 19.24
C SER A 228 15.51 12.48 19.08
N ILE A 229 15.56 11.93 17.87
CA ILE A 229 16.20 10.63 17.58
C ILE A 229 17.65 10.78 17.16
N LYS A 230 18.02 11.91 16.53
CA LYS A 230 19.41 12.21 16.20
C LYS A 230 20.25 12.57 17.44
N GLY A 231 19.60 13.10 18.49
CA GLY A 231 20.24 13.48 19.75
C GLY A 231 20.36 12.37 20.80
N SER A 232 19.92 11.15 20.49
CA SER A 232 19.90 9.98 21.39
C SER A 232 20.82 8.87 20.90
#